data_AF-A0A9D4JV66-F1
#
_entry.id   AF-A0A9D4JV66-F1
#
_cell.length_a   1.000
_cell.length_b   1.000
_cell.length_c   1.000
_cell.angle_alpha   90.00
_cell.angle_beta   90.00
_cell.angle_gamma   90.00
#
_symmetry.space_group_name_H-M   'P 1'
#
loop_
_entity.id
_entity.type
_entity.pdbx_description
1 polymer ?
#
loop_
_entity_poly.entity_id
_entity_poly.type
_entity_poly.pdbx_seq_one_letter_code
_entity_poly.pdbx_strand_id
1 'polypeptide(L)'
;MSVITCCDWLPTLYEAAGGDPTKMADLDSSSEWKSLSHNQPGNRQEILRNIDPCLKGHMALRVGDYKILFGDYWMIWSDWYPPWTSPGDSVELHVNNRPYSNISLPGIRICSFLM
;
A
#
# COMPACT_ATOMS: atom_id res chain seq x y z
N MET A 1 11.83 4.48 -7.59
CA MET A 1 11.02 3.49 -8.33
C MET A 1 9.66 4.11 -8.65
N SER A 2 9.10 3.85 -9.83
CA SER A 2 7.69 4.20 -10.13
C SER A 2 6.77 3.35 -9.27
N VAL A 3 5.63 3.90 -8.82
CA VAL A 3 4.61 3.14 -8.10
C VAL A 3 3.28 3.22 -8.82
N ILE A 4 2.72 2.06 -9.14
CA ILE A 4 1.46 1.92 -9.88
C ILE A 4 0.38 1.41 -8.92
N THR A 5 -0.81 1.99 -9.02
CA THR A 5 -2.01 1.59 -8.28
C THR A 5 -3.09 1.04 -9.22
N CYS A 6 -4.13 0.42 -8.66
CA CYS A 6 -5.28 -0.04 -9.44
C CYS A 6 -6.00 1.11 -10.16
N CYS A 7 -6.06 2.30 -9.54
CA CYS A 7 -6.74 3.46 -10.10
C CYS A 7 -6.05 4.01 -11.36
N ASP A 8 -4.76 3.73 -11.54
CA ASP A 8 -3.97 4.20 -12.69
C ASP A 8 -4.30 3.48 -13.98
N TRP A 9 -4.94 2.31 -13.91
CA TRP A 9 -5.29 1.55 -15.11
C TRP A 9 -6.26 2.30 -16.02
N LEU A 10 -7.22 3.06 -15.47
CA LEU A 10 -8.17 3.81 -16.28
C LEU A 10 -7.48 4.84 -17.20
N PRO A 11 -6.75 5.84 -16.67
CA PRO A 11 -6.07 6.82 -17.52
C PRO A 11 -4.94 6.18 -18.35
N THR A 12 -4.27 5.14 -17.85
CA THR A 12 -3.18 4.45 -18.56
C THR A 12 -3.68 3.70 -19.79
N LEU A 13 -4.73 2.90 -19.66
CA LEU A 13 -5.32 2.17 -20.79
C LEU A 13 -5.98 3.12 -21.79
N TYR A 14 -6.54 4.23 -21.29
CA TYR A 14 -7.08 5.26 -22.16
C TYR A 14 -6.00 5.94 -23.01
N GLU A 15 -4.86 6.34 -22.42
CA GLU A 15 -3.71 6.86 -23.18
C GLU A 15 -3.16 5.82 -24.16
N ALA A 16 -3.03 4.57 -23.73
CA ALA A 16 -2.55 3.48 -24.58
C ALA A 16 -3.43 3.24 -25.82
N ALA A 17 -4.74 3.48 -25.71
CA ALA A 17 -5.69 3.39 -26.82
C ALA A 17 -5.68 4.64 -27.74
N GLY A 18 -4.80 5.61 -27.49
CA GLY A 18 -4.73 6.88 -28.24
C GLY A 18 -5.69 7.95 -27.73
N GLY A 19 -6.29 7.74 -26.56
CA GLY A 19 -7.08 8.74 -25.85
C GLY A 19 -6.22 9.83 -25.20
N ASP A 20 -6.87 10.90 -24.77
CA ASP A 20 -6.21 12.03 -24.09
C ASP A 20 -6.65 12.10 -22.62
N PRO A 21 -5.83 11.61 -21.67
CA PRO A 21 -6.19 11.56 -20.25
C PRO A 21 -6.52 12.92 -19.64
N THR A 22 -6.04 14.02 -20.23
CA THR A 22 -6.33 15.39 -19.74
C THR A 22 -7.81 15.76 -19.84
N LYS A 23 -8.59 15.01 -20.64
CA LYS A 23 -10.04 15.17 -20.76
C LYS A 23 -10.82 14.52 -19.62
N MET A 24 -10.17 13.68 -18.80
CA MET A 24 -10.77 13.09 -17.61
C MET A 24 -10.48 14.02 -16.43
N ALA A 25 -11.47 14.83 -16.06
CA ALA A 25 -11.39 15.67 -14.86
C ALA A 25 -11.55 14.83 -13.59
N ASP A 26 -11.02 15.34 -12.47
CA ASP A 26 -11.24 14.83 -11.11
C ASP A 26 -10.80 13.37 -10.89
N LEU A 27 -9.73 12.94 -11.53
CA LEU A 27 -9.09 11.65 -11.24
C LEU A 27 -7.99 11.81 -10.20
N ASP A 28 -8.07 11.00 -9.15
CA ASP A 28 -6.94 10.76 -8.23
C ASP A 28 -5.82 9.92 -8.88
N SER A 29 -5.98 9.54 -10.15
CA SER A 29 -5.06 8.69 -10.92
C SER A 29 -4.36 9.45 -12.05
N SER A 30 -3.11 9.05 -12.32
CA SER A 30 -2.30 9.55 -13.44
C SER A 30 -2.00 8.41 -14.41
N SER A 31 -1.90 8.73 -15.70
CA SER A 31 -1.43 7.74 -16.66
C SER A 31 0.05 7.43 -16.44
N GLU A 32 0.36 6.15 -16.36
CA GLU A 32 1.72 5.62 -16.26
C GLU A 32 2.20 5.04 -17.61
N TRP A 33 1.47 5.32 -18.70
CA TRP A 33 1.76 4.75 -20.02
C TRP A 33 3.19 5.03 -20.48
N LYS A 34 3.69 6.25 -20.29
CA LYS A 34 5.07 6.62 -20.64
C LYS A 34 6.12 5.90 -19.78
N SER A 35 5.83 5.68 -18.50
CA SER A 35 6.71 4.92 -17.61
C SER A 35 6.81 3.47 -18.09
N LEU A 36 5.68 2.85 -18.45
CA LEU A 36 5.61 1.48 -18.94
C LEU A 36 6.21 1.29 -20.35
N SER A 37 5.94 2.22 -21.27
CA SER A 37 6.33 2.08 -22.68
C SER A 37 7.74 2.58 -22.99
N HIS A 38 8.23 3.60 -22.28
CA HIS A 38 9.50 4.27 -22.56
C HIS A 38 10.52 4.17 -21.41
N ASN A 39 10.24 3.36 -20.39
CA ASN A 39 11.06 3.23 -19.19
C ASN A 39 11.38 4.59 -18.54
N GLN A 40 10.43 5.52 -18.60
CA GLN A 40 10.55 6.83 -17.96
C GLN A 40 10.23 6.74 -16.47
N PRO A 41 10.75 7.66 -15.64
CA PRO A 41 10.31 7.78 -14.26
C PRO A 41 8.78 7.91 -14.18
N GLY A 42 8.17 7.19 -13.23
CA GLY A 42 6.73 7.30 -12.99
C GLY A 42 6.36 8.68 -12.48
N ASN A 43 5.12 9.08 -12.73
CA ASN A 43 4.64 10.41 -12.34
C ASN A 43 4.33 10.49 -10.83
N ARG A 44 4.11 9.35 -10.19
CA ARG A 44 3.63 9.26 -8.81
C ARG A 44 4.74 8.98 -7.80
N GLN A 45 4.72 9.76 -6.71
CA GLN A 45 5.57 9.54 -5.54
C GLN A 45 4.79 9.15 -4.28
N GLU A 46 3.47 9.32 -4.27
CA GLU A 46 2.63 9.06 -3.10
C GLU A 46 1.42 8.17 -3.40
N ILE A 47 1.05 7.31 -2.45
CA ILE A 47 -0.15 6.49 -2.53
C ILE A 47 -0.86 6.51 -1.19
N LEU A 48 -2.06 7.09 -1.18
CA LEU A 48 -3.01 6.86 -0.10
C LEU A 48 -3.67 5.50 -0.31
N ARG A 49 -3.50 4.57 0.64
CA ARG A 49 -4.10 3.23 0.53
C ARG A 49 -5.54 3.22 1.00
N ASN A 50 -5.79 3.79 2.19
CA ASN A 50 -7.10 3.92 2.79
C ASN A 50 -7.05 4.87 4.00
N ILE A 51 -8.18 5.49 4.34
CA ILE A 51 -8.45 6.14 5.63
C ILE A 51 -9.81 5.61 6.10
N ASP A 52 -9.80 4.75 7.09
CA ASP A 52 -11.00 4.26 7.76
C ASP A 52 -11.08 4.87 9.16
N PRO A 53 -11.96 5.85 9.40
CA PRO A 53 -12.12 6.46 10.72
C PRO A 53 -12.83 5.51 11.71
N CYS A 54 -13.45 4.42 11.25
CA CYS A 54 -14.07 3.44 12.13
C CYS A 54 -12.99 2.66 12.92
N LEU A 55 -13.34 2.18 14.12
CA LEU A 55 -12.53 1.29 14.95
C LEU A 55 -11.04 1.73 15.08
N LYS A 56 -10.82 2.84 15.81
CA LYS A 56 -9.48 3.39 16.16
C LYS A 56 -8.66 4.00 15.02
N GLY A 57 -9.27 4.24 13.86
CA GLY A 57 -8.70 5.11 12.82
C GLY A 57 -7.54 4.43 12.08
N HIS A 58 -7.87 3.55 11.14
CA HIS A 58 -6.87 2.83 10.36
C HIS A 58 -6.53 3.59 9.08
N MET A 59 -5.25 3.88 8.86
CA MET A 59 -4.81 4.51 7.62
C MET A 59 -3.43 4.02 7.18
N ALA A 60 -3.17 4.12 5.89
CA ALA A 60 -1.86 3.83 5.34
C ALA A 60 -1.54 4.76 4.17
N LEU A 61 -0.32 5.29 4.18
CA LEU A 61 0.22 6.19 3.17
C LEU A 61 1.61 5.69 2.77
N ARG A 62 1.92 5.70 1.48
CA ARG A 62 3.29 5.52 0.97
C ARG A 62 3.77 6.84 0.38
N VAL A 63 4.99 7.24 0.71
CA VAL A 63 5.70 8.37 0.09
C VAL A 63 7.10 7.91 -0.26
N GLY A 64 7.39 7.77 -1.55
CA GLY A 64 8.63 7.22 -2.07
C GLY A 64 8.91 5.81 -1.52
N ASP A 65 10.04 5.69 -0.84
CA ASP A 65 10.51 4.44 -0.22
C ASP A 65 10.00 4.25 1.22
N TYR A 66 9.23 5.20 1.74
CA TYR A 66 8.66 5.15 3.07
C TYR A 66 7.19 4.77 3.03
N LYS A 67 6.78 3.99 4.02
CA LYS A 67 5.38 3.64 4.26
C LYS A 67 5.02 3.97 5.71
N ILE A 68 3.94 4.72 5.87
CA ILE A 68 3.31 5.05 7.14
C ILE A 68 2.07 4.18 7.28
N LEU A 69 1.96 3.54 8.44
CA LEU A 69 0.79 2.79 8.88
C LEU A 69 0.34 3.39 10.21
N PHE A 70 -0.95 3.66 10.35
CA PHE A 70 -1.55 4.14 11.59
C PHE A 70 -2.84 3.37 11.85
N GLY A 71 -3.12 3.11 13.12
CA GLY A 71 -4.29 2.38 13.57
C GLY A 71 -4.00 1.52 14.76
N ASP A 72 -4.97 0.68 15.11
CA ASP A 72 -4.81 -0.25 16.21
C ASP A 72 -4.46 -1.64 15.71
N TYR A 73 -3.27 -2.07 16.10
CA TYR A 73 -2.74 -3.39 15.84
C TYR A 73 -3.18 -4.32 16.98
N TRP A 74 -4.48 -4.55 17.12
CA TRP A 74 -5.08 -5.36 18.19
C TRP A 74 -4.71 -6.85 18.14
N MET A 75 -3.79 -7.26 17.27
CA MET A 75 -3.61 -8.65 16.93
C MET A 75 -2.15 -9.02 16.69
N ILE A 76 -1.86 -10.27 17.01
CA ILE A 76 -0.64 -11.07 16.78
C ILE A 76 -0.36 -11.26 15.26
N TRP A 77 -1.13 -10.57 14.42
CA TRP A 77 -1.32 -10.76 12.98
C TRP A 77 -0.94 -9.49 12.20
N SER A 78 -0.11 -8.65 12.81
CA SER A 78 0.25 -7.31 12.33
C SER A 78 1.61 -7.25 11.63
N ASP A 79 2.32 -8.38 11.62
CA ASP A 79 3.68 -8.50 11.08
C ASP A 79 3.67 -9.02 9.64
N TRP A 80 4.85 -9.12 9.06
CA TRP A 80 5.06 -9.69 7.73
C TRP A 80 4.52 -11.12 7.67
N TYR A 81 3.68 -11.40 6.67
CA TYR A 81 3.25 -12.75 6.35
C TYR A 81 4.19 -13.31 5.28
N PRO A 82 5.01 -14.31 5.64
CA PRO A 82 5.90 -14.93 4.69
C PRO A 82 5.14 -15.75 3.64
N PRO A 83 5.77 -16.01 2.47
CA PRO A 83 5.19 -16.88 1.45
C PRO A 83 4.96 -18.28 2.00
N TRP A 84 3.88 -18.94 1.57
CA TRP A 84 3.51 -20.30 1.99
C TRP A 84 4.59 -21.39 1.82
N THR A 85 5.64 -21.11 1.03
CA THR A 85 6.76 -21.99 0.71
C THR A 85 7.89 -21.90 1.73
N SER A 86 7.81 -20.93 2.64
CA SER A 86 8.81 -20.68 3.66
C SER A 86 8.67 -21.74 4.76
N PRO A 87 9.70 -22.58 5.00
CA PRO A 87 9.57 -23.78 5.83
C PRO A 87 9.26 -23.55 7.32
N GLY A 88 9.34 -22.31 7.81
CA GLY A 88 9.14 -21.95 9.23
C GLY A 88 7.69 -21.64 9.63
N ASP A 89 6.75 -21.53 8.69
CA ASP A 89 5.56 -20.69 8.91
C ASP A 89 4.27 -21.41 9.24
N SER A 90 4.20 -22.73 9.10
CA SER A 90 3.00 -23.47 9.51
C SER A 90 2.85 -23.54 11.03
N VAL A 91 3.94 -23.33 11.79
CA VAL A 91 3.97 -23.52 13.25
C VAL A 91 3.82 -22.20 14.01
N GLU A 92 4.37 -21.09 13.53
CA GLU A 92 4.28 -19.79 14.24
C GLU A 92 2.98 -19.02 13.97
N LEU A 93 2.36 -19.18 12.79
CA LEU A 93 1.10 -18.51 12.47
C LEU A 93 -0.09 -19.00 13.32
N HIS A 94 -0.01 -20.15 13.99
CA HIS A 94 -1.14 -20.73 14.72
C HIS A 94 -0.98 -20.87 16.24
N VAL A 95 0.21 -20.70 16.82
CA VAL A 95 0.46 -21.23 18.18
C VAL A 95 0.71 -20.17 19.26
N ASN A 96 1.15 -18.96 18.93
CA ASN A 96 1.53 -17.98 19.96
C ASN A 96 0.42 -16.99 20.31
N ASN A 97 -0.73 -17.51 20.77
CA ASN A 97 -1.82 -16.74 21.33
C ASN A 97 -1.41 -16.14 22.70
N ARG A 98 -0.62 -15.06 22.71
CA ARG A 98 -0.22 -14.36 23.95
C ARG A 98 -1.45 -13.76 24.63
N PRO A 99 -1.58 -13.87 25.97
CA PRO A 99 -2.76 -13.37 26.67
C PRO A 99 -2.80 -11.84 26.64
N TYR A 100 -3.94 -11.32 26.20
CA TYR A 100 -4.33 -9.92 26.21
C TYR A 100 -4.12 -9.30 27.60
N SER A 101 -3.17 -8.36 27.73
CA SER A 101 -3.04 -7.56 28.95
C SER A 101 -2.36 -6.22 28.78
N ASN A 102 -2.35 -5.61 27.58
CA ASN A 102 -2.05 -4.18 27.44
C ASN A 102 -2.88 -3.59 26.29
N ILE A 103 -3.72 -2.62 26.62
CA ILE A 103 -4.50 -1.84 25.65
C ILE A 103 -3.50 -1.10 24.76
N SER A 104 -3.38 -1.50 23.49
CA SER A 104 -2.68 -0.70 22.49
C SER A 104 -3.45 0.60 22.33
N LEU A 105 -2.75 1.72 22.46
CA LEU A 105 -3.21 2.98 21.90
C LEU A 105 -2.91 2.96 20.39
N PRO A 106 -3.70 3.64 19.54
CA PRO A 106 -3.38 3.76 18.13
C PRO A 106 -1.96 4.31 17.97
N GLY A 107 -1.14 3.62 17.17
CA GLY A 107 0.28 3.89 17.02
C GLY A 107 0.66 4.18 15.58
N ILE A 108 1.72 4.95 15.39
CA ILE A 108 2.33 5.19 14.07
C ILE A 108 3.46 4.17 13.89
N ARG A 109 3.43 3.41 12.79
CA ARG A 109 4.57 2.63 12.30
C ARG A 109 5.08 3.22 11.00
N ILE A 110 6.38 3.49 10.97
CA ILE A 110 7.10 3.92 9.76
C ILE A 110 8.02 2.77 9.35
N CYS A 111 7.84 2.28 8.13
CA CYS A 111 8.70 1.27 7.53
C CYS A 111 9.40 1.87 6.30
N SER A 112 10.67 1.56 6.12
CA SER A 112 11.36 1.77 4.85
C SER A 112 11.31 0.50 4.01
N PHE A 113 11.13 0.64 2.71
CA PHE A 113 11.48 -0.40 1.76
C PHE A 113 13.00 -0.37 1.59
N LEU A 114 13.71 -1.34 2.17
CA LEU A 114 15.11 -1.58 1.83
C LEU A 114 15.17 -2.12 0.39
N MET A 115 15.89 -1.43 -0.48
CA MET A 115 16.24 -1.91 -1.82
C MET A 115 17.23 -3.06 -1.75
#